data_AF-A0A930EFB0-F1
#
_entry.id   AF-A0A930EFB0-F1
#
_cell.length_a   1.000
_cell.length_b   1.000
_cell.length_c   1.000
_cell.angle_alpha   90.00
_cell.angle_beta   90.00
_cell.angle_gamma   90.00
#
_symmetry.space_group_name_H-M   'P 1'
#
loop_
_entity.id
_entity.type
_entity.pdbx_description
1 polymer ?
#
loop_
_entity_poly.entity_id
_entity_poly.type
_entity_poly.pdbx_seq_one_letter_code
_entity_poly.pdbx_strand_id
1 'polypeptide(L)'
;PGFATTPALMYVGLLMVSSIKNIDFDSDIADTAAAFCAITFMPFTYSIANGIMFGMISWVLLKVIGGKIKEVSPVMWVSFALFALRIGTLIAGIGFH
;
A
#
# COMPACT_ATOMS: atom_id res chain seq x y z
N PRO A 1 27.17 17.72 9.77
CA PRO A 1 26.95 16.57 8.86
C PRO A 1 25.78 15.65 9.32
N GLY A 2 24.60 16.24 9.54
CA GLY A 2 23.37 15.54 9.95
C GLY A 2 22.20 16.52 10.08
N PHE A 3 22.51 17.76 10.48
CA PHE A 3 21.57 18.88 10.54
C PHE A 3 20.95 19.27 9.17
N ALA A 4 21.58 18.92 8.04
CA ALA A 4 21.05 19.20 6.70
C ALA A 4 20.21 18.05 6.11
N THR A 5 20.45 16.80 6.54
CA THR A 5 19.67 15.64 6.10
C THR A 5 18.38 15.49 6.89
N THR A 6 18.36 15.91 8.17
CA THR A 6 17.13 15.94 8.99
C THR A 6 15.99 16.75 8.35
N PRO A 7 16.17 18.01 7.89
CA PRO A 7 15.10 18.75 7.25
C PRO A 7 14.68 18.13 5.91
N ALA A 8 15.62 17.55 5.16
CA ALA A 8 15.32 16.85 3.92
C ALA A 8 14.42 15.62 4.16
N LEU A 9 14.73 14.79 5.16
CA LEU A 9 13.92 13.61 5.52
C LEU A 9 12.54 14.00 6.07
N MET A 10 12.45 15.08 6.85
CA MET A 10 11.17 15.61 7.31
C MET A 10 10.29 16.04 6.13
N TYR A 11 10.87 16.77 5.16
CA TYR A 11 10.14 17.21 3.97
C TYR A 11 9.65 16.03 3.12
N VAL A 12 10.49 15.02 2.92
CA VAL A 12 10.09 13.79 2.21
C VAL A 12 8.96 13.06 2.95
N GLY A 13 9.02 12.95 4.28
CA GLY A 13 7.94 12.37 5.08
C GLY A 13 6.62 13.13 4.93
N LEU A 14 6.67 14.47 4.93
CA LEU A 14 5.49 15.31 4.69
C LEU A 14 4.91 15.10 3.28
N LEU A 15 5.76 14.96 2.26
CA LEU A 15 5.32 14.66 0.90
C LEU A 15 4.61 13.29 0.81
N MET A 16 5.13 12.26 1.48
CA MET A 16 4.52 10.92 1.48
C MET A 16 3.14 10.91 2.16
N VAL A 17 2.97 11.66 3.26
CA VAL A 17 1.67 11.80 3.93
C VAL A 17 0.71 12.64 3.08
N SER A 18 1.20 13.66 2.37
CA SER A 18 0.40 14.48 1.46
C SER A 18 -0.21 13.65 0.33
N SER A 19 0.47 12.59 -0.13
CA SER A 19 -0.08 11.65 -1.12
C SER A 19 -1.37 10.96 -0.66
N ILE A 20 -1.57 10.78 0.66
CA ILE A 20 -2.80 10.20 1.22
C ILE A 20 -4.02 11.10 0.94
N LYS A 21 -3.82 12.42 0.86
CA LYS A 21 -4.90 13.37 0.54
C LYS A 21 -5.38 13.25 -0.91
N ASN A 22 -4.59 12.68 -1.80
CA ASN A 22 -4.97 12.45 -3.19
C ASN A 22 -5.80 11.16 -3.38
N ILE A 23 -6.09 10.43 -2.30
CA ILE A 23 -6.99 9.28 -2.36
C ILE A 23 -8.42 9.79 -2.46
N ASP A 24 -9.15 9.29 -3.45
CA ASP A 24 -10.58 9.57 -3.60
C ASP A 24 -11.36 8.68 -2.63
N PHE A 25 -11.96 9.30 -1.62
CA PHE A 25 -12.75 8.62 -0.59
C PHE A 25 -14.26 8.66 -0.86
N ASP A 26 -14.69 9.33 -1.93
CA ASP A 26 -16.12 9.66 -2.14
C ASP A 26 -16.81 8.65 -3.06
N SER A 27 -16.05 8.06 -3.99
CA SER A 27 -16.61 7.28 -5.09
C SER A 27 -16.73 5.78 -4.84
N ASP A 28 -15.91 5.18 -3.96
CA ASP A 28 -15.96 3.75 -3.67
C ASP A 28 -15.63 3.40 -2.21
N ILE A 29 -16.48 2.54 -1.63
CA ILE A 29 -16.28 1.99 -0.28
C ILE A 29 -15.02 1.12 -0.23
N ALA A 30 -14.70 0.42 -1.32
CA ALA A 30 -13.49 -0.40 -1.43
C ALA A 30 -12.22 0.45 -1.30
N ASP A 31 -12.21 1.64 -1.92
CA ASP A 31 -11.10 2.59 -1.95
C ASP A 31 -10.87 3.16 -0.55
N THR A 32 -11.95 3.59 0.10
CA THR A 32 -11.91 4.10 1.48
C THR A 32 -11.48 3.05 2.49
N ALA A 33 -12.06 1.85 2.44
CA ALA A 33 -11.75 0.78 3.38
C ALA A 33 -10.31 0.30 3.23
N ALA A 34 -9.82 0.15 2.00
CA ALA A 34 -8.45 -0.24 1.74
C ALA A 34 -7.43 0.83 2.15
N ALA A 35 -7.72 2.11 1.87
CA ALA A 35 -6.89 3.23 2.31
C ALA A 35 -6.80 3.30 3.85
N PHE A 36 -7.92 3.09 4.54
CA PHE A 36 -7.94 3.02 6.00
C PHE A 36 -7.09 1.87 6.54
N CYS A 37 -7.22 0.67 5.96
CA CYS A 37 -6.35 -0.45 6.29
C CYS A 37 -4.87 -0.12 6.05
N ALA A 38 -4.53 0.47 4.90
CA ALA A 38 -3.16 0.85 4.56
C ALA A 38 -2.55 1.76 5.63
N ILE A 39 -3.25 2.85 5.97
CA ILE A 39 -2.79 3.85 6.94
C ILE A 39 -2.64 3.25 8.34
N THR A 40 -3.48 2.29 8.71
CA THR A 40 -3.41 1.61 10.01
C THR A 40 -2.26 0.59 10.06
N PHE A 41 -2.01 -0.13 8.95
CA PHE A 41 -0.92 -1.11 8.87
C PHE A 41 0.47 -0.48 8.71
N MET A 42 0.57 0.75 8.18
CA MET A 42 1.83 1.49 8.07
C MET A 42 2.58 1.65 9.41
N PRO A 43 1.96 2.20 10.49
CA PRO A 43 2.62 2.29 11.79
C PRO A 43 2.79 0.92 12.45
N PHE A 44 1.86 -0.01 12.21
CA PHE A 44 1.92 -1.36 12.81
C PHE A 44 3.11 -2.18 12.27
N THR A 45 3.46 -2.00 10.99
CA THR A 45 4.55 -2.74 10.33
C THR A 45 5.87 -1.97 10.31
N TYR A 46 5.92 -0.78 10.91
CA TYR A 46 7.07 0.15 10.87
C TYR A 46 7.62 0.42 9.46
N SER A 47 6.79 0.21 8.42
CA SER A 47 7.19 0.27 7.02
C SER A 47 6.04 0.79 6.17
N ILE A 48 6.24 1.96 5.59
CA ILE A 48 5.27 2.61 4.68
C ILE A 48 4.99 1.67 3.50
N ALA A 49 6.02 1.01 2.96
CA ALA A 49 5.89 0.10 1.83
C ALA A 49 5.02 -1.13 2.18
N ASN A 50 5.21 -1.74 3.35
CA ASN A 50 4.41 -2.89 3.76
C ASN A 50 2.96 -2.49 4.03
N GLY A 51 2.72 -1.33 4.66
CA GLY A 51 1.36 -0.82 4.87
C GLY A 51 0.62 -0.56 3.55
N ILE A 52 1.29 0.06 2.57
CA ILE A 52 0.73 0.27 1.22
C ILE A 52 0.44 -1.08 0.54
N MET A 53 1.35 -2.05 0.65
CA MET A 53 1.17 -3.39 0.08
C MET A 53 -0.09 -4.08 0.64
N PHE A 54 -0.26 -4.11 1.96
CA PHE A 54 -1.46 -4.67 2.59
C PHE A 54 -2.73 -3.90 2.21
N GLY A 55 -2.66 -2.58 2.13
CA GLY A 55 -3.73 -1.73 1.64
C GLY A 55 -4.16 -2.09 0.22
N MET A 56 -3.20 -2.23 -0.69
CA MET A 56 -3.45 -2.54 -2.09
C MET A 56 -4.03 -3.96 -2.29
N ILE A 57 -3.56 -4.93 -1.51
CA ILE A 57 -4.12 -6.29 -1.50
C ILE A 57 -5.58 -6.25 -1.02
N SER A 58 -5.85 -5.55 0.08
CA SER A 58 -7.20 -5.36 0.61
C SER A 58 -8.11 -4.68 -0.42
N TRP A 59 -7.61 -3.66 -1.13
CA TRP A 59 -8.33 -2.98 -2.20
C TRP A 59 -8.76 -3.92 -3.33
N VAL A 60 -7.82 -4.71 -3.86
CA VAL A 60 -8.11 -5.69 -4.91
C VAL A 60 -9.10 -6.72 -4.40
N LEU A 61 -8.93 -7.22 -3.17
CA LEU A 61 -9.85 -8.19 -2.58
C LEU A 61 -11.27 -7.64 -2.45
N LEU A 62 -11.43 -6.39 -1.99
CA LEU A 62 -12.72 -5.72 -1.85
C LEU A 62 -13.39 -5.45 -3.21
N LYS A 63 -12.64 -5.00 -4.22
CA LYS A 63 -13.15 -4.84 -5.59
C LYS A 63 -13.54 -6.18 -6.23
N VAL A 64 -12.80 -7.26 -5.93
CA VAL A 64 -13.11 -8.62 -6.40
C VAL A 64 -14.39 -9.16 -5.75
N ILE A 65 -14.53 -9.04 -4.42
CA ILE A 65 -15.73 -9.48 -3.69
C ILE A 65 -16.94 -8.62 -4.08
N GLY A 66 -16.74 -7.32 -4.29
CA GLY A 66 -17.77 -6.38 -4.76
C GLY A 66 -18.20 -6.57 -6.22
N GLY A 67 -17.66 -7.56 -6.94
CA GLY A 67 -17.99 -7.86 -8.33
C GLY A 67 -17.47 -6.84 -9.36
N LYS A 68 -16.73 -5.82 -8.92
CA LYS A 68 -16.14 -4.75 -9.75
C LYS A 68 -14.75 -5.14 -10.30
N ILE A 69 -14.58 -6.39 -10.70
CA ILE A 69 -13.29 -6.93 -11.20
C ILE A 69 -12.83 -6.20 -12.48
N LYS A 70 -13.78 -5.68 -13.28
CA LYS A 70 -13.47 -4.94 -14.52
C LYS A 70 -12.95 -3.51 -14.32
N GLU A 71 -13.13 -2.92 -13.13
CA GLU A 71 -12.54 -1.61 -12.80
C GLU A 71 -11.09 -1.73 -12.34
N VAL A 72 -10.63 -2.96 -12.05
CA VAL A 72 -9.25 -3.21 -11.67
C VAL A 72 -8.36 -3.12 -12.91
N SER A 73 -7.60 -2.03 -13.01
CA SER A 73 -6.61 -1.84 -14.06
C SER A 73 -5.62 -3.02 -14.12
N PRO A 74 -5.14 -3.44 -15.32
CA PRO A 74 -4.16 -4.51 -15.48
C PRO A 74 -2.91 -4.33 -14.60
N VAL A 75 -2.52 -3.07 -14.33
CA VAL A 75 -1.39 -2.73 -13.47
C VAL A 75 -1.60 -3.23 -12.04
N MET A 76 -2.80 -3.07 -11.47
CA MET A 76 -3.09 -3.53 -10.11
C MET A 76 -3.17 -5.05 -10.01
N TRP A 77 -3.60 -5.72 -11.08
CA TRP A 77 -3.52 -7.18 -11.18
C TRP A 77 -2.08 -7.68 -11.17
N VAL A 78 -1.18 -7.02 -11.92
CA VAL A 78 0.26 -7.33 -11.90
C VAL A 78 0.85 -7.05 -10.51
N SER A 79 0.54 -5.91 -9.90
CA SER A 79 0.99 -5.59 -8.54
C SER A 79 0.50 -6.60 -7.51
N PHE A 80 -0.76 -7.02 -7.59
CA PHE A 80 -1.32 -8.06 -6.72
C PHE A 80 -0.58 -9.39 -6.89
N ALA A 81 -0.33 -9.83 -8.12
CA ALA A 81 0.44 -11.04 -8.38
C ALA A 81 1.87 -10.95 -7.83
N LEU A 82 2.53 -9.80 -8.01
CA LEU A 82 3.90 -9.54 -7.56
C LEU A 82 4.00 -9.50 -6.03
N PHE A 83 3.00 -8.92 -5.37
CA PHE A 83 2.89 -8.89 -3.91
C PHE A 83 2.50 -10.25 -3.32
N ALA A 84 1.61 -11.00 -3.97
CA ALA A 84 1.31 -12.38 -3.59
C ALA A 84 2.56 -13.27 -3.71
N LEU A 85 3.37 -13.08 -4.75
CA LEU A 85 4.66 -13.76 -4.92
C LEU A 85 5.65 -13.36 -3.82
N ARG A 86 5.72 -12.07 -3.45
CA ARG A 86 6.55 -11.57 -2.34
C ARG A 86 6.14 -12.14 -0.98
N ILE A 87 4.84 -12.21 -0.69
CA ILE A 87 4.31 -12.89 0.50
C ILE A 87 4.64 -14.38 0.45
N GLY A 88 4.47 -15.03 -0.70
CA GLY A 88 4.85 -16.43 -0.89
C GLY A 88 6.33 -16.70 -0.65
N THR A 89 7.22 -15.81 -1.10
CA THR A 89 8.67 -15.93 -0.84
C THR A 89 9.03 -15.65 0.62
N LEU A 90 8.35 -14.70 1.28
CA LEU A 90 8.51 -14.43 2.71
C LEU A 90 8.05 -15.62 3.58
N ILE A 91 6.97 -16.30 3.20
CA ILE A 91 6.44 -17.46 3.92
C ILE A 91 7.23 -18.74 3.59
N ALA A 92 7.71 -18.90 2.36
CA ALA A 92 8.49 -20.07 1.93
C ALA A 92 9.92 -20.11 2.50
N GLY A 93 10.33 -19.13 3.31
CA GLY A 93 11.62 -19.16 4.01
C GLY A 93 12.85 -19.11 3.10
N ILE A 94 12.69 -18.67 1.84
CA ILE A 94 13.83 -18.41 0.95
C ILE A 94 14.34 -17.01 1.29
N GLY A 95 15.01 -16.93 2.44
CA GLY A 95 15.94 -15.84 2.73
C GLY A 95 17.05 -15.90 1.69
N PHE A 96 16.96 -15.05 0.66
CA PHE A 96 18.16 -14.66 -0.05
C PHE A 96 18.94 -13.77 0.91
N HIS A 97 19.93 -14.38 1.53
CA HIS A 97 21.08 -13.72 2.11
C HIS A 97 21.78 -12.86 1.04
#